data_AF-A0A7V4IFR5-F1
#
_entry.id   AF-A0A7V4IFR5-F1
#
_cell.length_a   1.000
_cell.length_b   1.000
_cell.length_c   1.000
_cell.angle_alpha   90.00
_cell.angle_beta   90.00
_cell.angle_gamma   90.00
#
_symmetry.space_group_name_H-M   'P 1'
#
loop_
_entity.id
_entity.type
_entity.pdbx_description
1 polymer ?
#
loop_
_entity_poly.entity_id
_entity_poly.type
_entity_poly.pdbx_seq_one_letter_code
_entity_poly.pdbx_strand_id
1 'polypeptide(L)'
;MSCANESNSGCCGVRGSHLLAALGALLIVALIVWAMRHYTTPPSLTAARAAERQKHLADLRVAEAPAFHTYGWVDPAKGVVRLSIERAMELTVAAGGDPAGFRKDLIERVEKATFVPPPPPEQPSVFE
;
A
#
# COMPACT_ATOMS: atom_id res chain seq x y z
N MET A 1 69.04 14.55 32.88
CA MET A 1 68.92 13.95 31.53
C MET A 1 67.43 13.69 31.31
N SER A 2 66.58 14.65 30.93
CA SER A 2 66.44 15.42 29.68
C SER A 2 66.25 14.59 28.40
N CYS A 3 65.17 14.92 27.67
CA CYS A 3 64.64 14.45 26.36
C CYS A 3 63.65 13.26 26.45
N ALA A 4 62.31 13.46 26.33
CA ALA A 4 61.47 13.81 25.15
C ALA A 4 61.00 12.54 24.41
N ASN A 5 59.72 12.14 24.52
CA ASN A 5 58.61 12.50 23.62
C ASN A 5 58.95 12.45 22.12
N GLU A 6 58.87 11.27 21.49
CA GLU A 6 58.52 11.05 20.07
C GLU A 6 58.64 9.53 19.80
N SER A 7 57.56 8.78 19.59
CA SER A 7 57.08 8.51 18.22
C SER A 7 55.88 7.54 18.24
N ASN A 8 54.87 7.78 19.07
CA ASN A 8 53.60 7.05 18.97
C ASN A 8 52.65 7.73 17.97
N SER A 9 53.06 7.85 16.70
CA SER A 9 52.24 8.51 15.66
C SER A 9 52.36 7.89 14.25
N GLY A 10 53.25 6.92 14.04
CA GLY A 10 53.53 6.37 12.71
C GLY A 10 52.61 5.24 12.24
N CYS A 11 52.01 4.45 13.15
CA CYS A 11 51.29 3.22 12.76
C CYS A 11 49.77 3.37 12.58
N CYS A 12 49.14 4.41 13.15
CA CYS A 12 47.68 4.61 13.03
C CYS A 12 47.28 5.48 11.83
N GLY A 13 48.16 6.38 11.37
CA GLY A 13 47.86 7.30 10.25
C GLY A 13 47.87 6.62 8.88
N VAL A 14 48.77 5.66 8.66
CA VAL A 14 48.95 4.99 7.36
C VAL A 14 47.73 4.12 7.04
N ARG A 15 47.26 3.30 8.00
CA ARG A 15 46.02 2.51 7.85
C ARG A 15 44.79 3.39 7.65
N GLY A 16 44.64 4.47 8.42
CA GLY A 16 43.54 5.42 8.25
C GLY A 16 43.55 6.11 6.88
N SER A 17 44.73 6.55 6.41
CA SER A 17 44.89 7.18 5.09
C SER A 17 44.59 6.20 3.94
N HIS A 18 45.02 4.94 4.05
CA HIS A 18 44.68 3.92 3.05
C HIS A 18 43.21 3.56 3.06
N LEU A 19 42.54 3.56 4.22
CA LEU A 19 41.10 3.36 4.31
C LEU A 19 40.34 4.54 3.68
N LEU A 20 40.76 5.78 3.92
CA LEU A 20 40.17 6.97 3.30
C LEU A 20 40.41 6.99 1.78
N ALA A 21 41.61 6.64 1.33
CA ALA A 21 41.92 6.55 -0.10
C ALA A 21 41.14 5.42 -0.78
N ALA A 22 41.02 4.25 -0.14
CA ALA A 22 40.24 3.13 -0.63
C ALA A 22 38.74 3.47 -0.69
N LEU A 23 38.19 4.13 0.33
CA LEU A 23 36.81 4.61 0.32
C LEU A 23 36.58 5.66 -0.77
N GLY A 24 37.50 6.61 -0.95
CA GLY A 24 37.44 7.59 -2.03
C GLY A 24 37.45 6.94 -3.41
N ALA A 25 38.36 5.99 -3.64
CA ALA A 25 38.42 5.24 -4.90
C ALA A 25 37.14 4.42 -5.14
N LEU A 26 36.61 3.75 -4.11
CA LEU A 26 35.35 3.01 -4.21
C LEU A 26 34.15 3.92 -4.50
N LEU A 27 34.08 5.09 -3.87
CA LEU A 27 33.02 6.07 -4.13
C LEU A 27 33.09 6.64 -5.56
N ILE A 28 34.30 6.92 -6.05
CA ILE A 28 34.50 7.37 -7.43
C ILE A 28 34.03 6.29 -8.41
N VAL A 29 34.45 5.04 -8.21
CA VAL A 29 34.02 3.92 -9.06
C VAL A 29 32.51 3.71 -8.97
N ALA A 30 31.92 3.79 -7.77
CA ALA A 30 30.48 3.66 -7.58
C ALA A 30 29.69 4.77 -8.29
N LEU A 31 30.16 6.02 -8.22
CA LEU A 31 29.55 7.15 -8.93
C LEU A 31 29.64 6.98 -10.45
N ILE A 32 30.79 6.54 -10.96
CA ILE A 32 30.97 6.31 -12.40
C ILE A 32 30.06 5.17 -12.88
N VAL A 33 29.95 4.07 -12.13
CA VAL A 33 29.04 2.96 -12.46
C VAL A 33 27.58 3.39 -12.39
N TRP A 34 27.21 4.20 -11.39
CA TRP A 34 25.87 4.77 -11.28
C TRP A 34 25.53 5.67 -12.47
N ALA A 35 26.44 6.56 -12.85
CA ALA A 35 26.29 7.42 -14.01
C ALA A 35 26.17 6.61 -15.31
N MET A 36 27.08 5.64 -15.53
CA MET A 36 27.00 4.75 -16.69
C MET A 36 25.67 4.01 -16.75
N ARG A 37 25.20 3.43 -15.64
CA ARG A 37 23.88 2.77 -15.61
C ARG A 37 22.77 3.74 -15.97
N HIS A 38 22.77 4.94 -15.41
CA HIS A 38 21.73 5.93 -15.69
C HIS A 38 21.64 6.32 -17.18
N TYR A 39 22.79 6.47 -17.85
CA TYR A 39 22.84 6.85 -19.26
C TYR A 39 22.68 5.68 -20.25
N THR A 40 23.01 4.46 -19.85
CA THR A 40 23.07 3.30 -20.77
C THR A 40 21.91 2.31 -20.61
N THR A 41 21.11 2.39 -19.54
CA THR A 41 19.93 1.53 -19.41
C THR A 41 18.80 2.04 -20.31
N PRO A 42 18.37 1.25 -21.32
CA PRO A 42 17.24 1.65 -22.16
C PRO A 42 15.96 1.71 -21.31
N PRO A 43 15.01 2.61 -21.64
CA PRO A 43 13.73 2.63 -20.97
C PRO A 43 13.05 1.27 -21.15
N SER A 44 12.39 0.79 -20.10
CA SER A 44 11.63 -0.46 -20.20
C SER A 44 10.51 -0.29 -21.23
N LEU A 45 10.19 -1.36 -21.97
CA LEU A 45 9.13 -1.35 -23.00
C LEU A 45 7.77 -0.90 -22.44
N THR A 46 7.57 -1.01 -21.12
CA THR A 46 6.34 -0.65 -20.42
C THR A 46 6.44 0.68 -19.65
N ALA A 47 7.56 1.41 -19.74
CA ALA A 47 7.79 2.66 -18.99
C ALA A 47 6.69 3.70 -19.25
N ALA A 48 6.28 3.88 -20.50
CA ALA A 48 5.20 4.80 -20.86
C ALA A 48 3.87 4.39 -20.22
N ARG A 49 3.47 3.12 -20.33
CA ARG A 49 2.25 2.60 -19.68
C ARG A 49 2.32 2.65 -18.15
N ALA A 50 3.52 2.48 -17.57
CA ALA A 50 3.71 2.59 -16.14
C ALA A 50 3.50 4.04 -15.67
N ALA A 51 4.01 5.02 -16.42
CA ALA A 51 3.78 6.43 -16.15
C ALA A 51 2.29 6.81 -16.28
N GLU A 52 1.59 6.31 -17.30
CA GLU A 52 0.14 6.49 -17.44
C GLU A 52 -0.63 5.89 -16.27
N ARG A 53 -0.35 4.63 -15.90
CA ARG A 53 -0.95 3.98 -14.72
C ARG A 53 -0.70 4.77 -13.44
N GLN A 54 0.50 5.30 -13.24
CA GLN A 54 0.81 6.12 -12.07
C GLN A 54 -0.02 7.41 -12.03
N LYS A 55 -0.22 8.08 -13.16
CA LYS A 55 -1.09 9.26 -13.25
C LYS A 55 -2.54 8.91 -12.93
N HIS A 56 -3.09 7.87 -13.56
CA HIS A 56 -4.45 7.42 -13.28
C HIS A 56 -4.65 7.04 -11.81
N LEU A 57 -3.68 6.37 -11.19
CA LEU A 57 -3.73 6.04 -9.77
C LEU A 57 -3.69 7.29 -8.88
N ALA A 58 -2.94 8.34 -9.28
CA ALA A 58 -2.93 9.60 -8.55
C ALA A 58 -4.29 10.30 -8.66
N ASP A 59 -4.86 10.37 -9.86
CA ASP A 59 -6.16 10.99 -10.11
C ASP A 59 -7.28 10.30 -9.33
N LEU A 60 -7.30 8.96 -9.34
CA LEU A 60 -8.26 8.18 -8.56
C LEU A 60 -8.10 8.42 -7.06
N ARG A 61 -6.88 8.44 -6.53
CA ARG A 61 -6.65 8.72 -5.11
C ARG A 61 -7.11 10.10 -4.71
N VAL A 62 -6.90 11.11 -5.55
CA VAL A 62 -7.37 12.49 -5.29
C VAL A 62 -8.89 12.55 -5.31
N ALA A 63 -9.55 11.88 -6.27
CA ALA A 63 -11.00 11.83 -6.36
C ALA A 63 -11.64 11.05 -5.19
N GLU A 64 -11.01 9.98 -4.72
CA GLU A 64 -11.53 9.11 -3.66
C GLU A 64 -11.20 9.59 -2.24
N ALA A 65 -10.10 10.34 -2.05
CA ALA A 65 -9.67 10.89 -0.76
C ALA A 65 -10.80 11.54 0.06
N PRO A 66 -11.61 12.48 -0.49
CA PRO A 66 -12.69 13.08 0.30
C PRO A 66 -13.75 12.06 0.71
N ALA A 67 -13.98 11.05 -0.11
CA ALA A 67 -15.04 10.08 0.11
C ALA A 67 -14.69 9.07 1.22
N PHE A 68 -13.42 8.90 1.59
CA PHE A 68 -13.04 8.08 2.75
C PHE A 68 -13.24 8.78 4.10
N HIS A 69 -13.21 10.11 4.12
CA HIS A 69 -13.27 10.90 5.35
C HIS A 69 -14.61 11.61 5.56
N THR A 70 -15.50 11.57 4.57
CA THR A 70 -16.81 12.25 4.62
C THR A 70 -17.96 11.28 4.45
N TYR A 71 -19.12 11.66 4.98
CA TYR A 71 -20.36 10.96 4.74
C TYR A 71 -20.92 11.34 3.36
N GLY A 72 -21.48 10.35 2.66
CA GLY A 72 -22.08 10.57 1.36
C GLY A 72 -23.08 9.49 0.99
N TRP A 73 -24.03 9.79 0.11
CA TRP A 73 -24.97 8.80 -0.40
C TRP A 73 -24.30 7.94 -1.47
N VAL A 74 -24.46 6.62 -1.39
CA VAL A 74 -24.02 5.67 -2.43
C VAL A 74 -25.19 5.33 -3.34
N ASP A 75 -26.33 4.96 -2.75
CA ASP A 75 -27.57 4.66 -3.47
C ASP A 75 -28.75 5.19 -2.63
N PRO A 76 -29.27 6.39 -2.97
CA PRO A 76 -30.36 6.99 -2.20
C PRO A 76 -31.67 6.20 -2.35
N ALA A 77 -31.89 5.50 -3.46
CA ALA A 77 -33.11 4.70 -3.67
C ALA A 77 -33.16 3.49 -2.72
N LYS A 78 -31.99 2.95 -2.35
CA LYS A 78 -31.86 1.85 -1.40
C LYS A 78 -31.52 2.29 0.03
N GLY A 79 -31.42 3.61 0.27
CA GLY A 79 -31.04 4.13 1.58
C GLY A 79 -29.59 3.85 1.98
N VAL A 80 -28.68 3.58 1.02
CA VAL A 80 -27.30 3.18 1.30
C VAL A 80 -26.40 4.42 1.39
N VAL A 81 -25.81 4.61 2.56
CA VAL A 81 -24.91 5.71 2.90
C VAL A 81 -23.49 5.19 3.12
N ARG A 82 -22.51 5.93 2.62
CA ARG A 82 -21.08 5.74 2.89
C ARG A 82 -20.73 6.39 4.22
N LEU A 83 -20.07 5.61 5.08
CA LEU A 83 -19.48 6.08 6.34
C LEU A 83 -18.01 6.45 6.12
N SER A 84 -17.49 7.39 6.92
CA SER A 84 -16.05 7.60 6.99
C SER A 84 -15.34 6.38 7.58
N ILE A 85 -14.09 6.16 7.20
CA ILE A 85 -13.31 4.99 7.66
C ILE A 85 -13.17 4.99 9.18
N GLU A 86 -12.94 6.16 9.79
CA GLU A 86 -12.78 6.30 11.23
C GLU A 86 -14.05 5.83 11.95
N ARG A 87 -15.22 6.28 11.48
CA ARG A 87 -16.49 5.88 12.07
C ARG A 87 -16.80 4.40 11.83
N ALA A 88 -16.51 3.89 10.65
CA ALA A 88 -16.69 2.48 10.34
C ALA A 88 -15.84 1.59 11.26
N MET A 89 -14.59 1.99 11.53
CA MET A 89 -13.71 1.29 12.48
C MET A 89 -14.25 1.31 13.90
N GLU A 90 -14.70 2.46 14.41
CA GLU A 90 -15.30 2.57 15.74
C GLU A 90 -16.52 1.65 15.89
N LEU A 91 -17.41 1.64 14.89
CA LEU A 91 -18.59 0.78 14.88
C LEU A 91 -18.19 -0.70 14.83
N THR A 92 -17.13 -1.04 14.10
CA THR A 92 -16.62 -2.42 14.02
C THR A 92 -16.08 -2.88 15.38
N VAL A 93 -15.33 -2.02 16.08
CA VAL A 93 -14.83 -2.31 17.43
C VAL A 93 -15.99 -2.44 18.42
N ALA A 94 -16.97 -1.54 18.34
CA ALA A 94 -18.16 -1.61 19.19
C ALA A 94 -18.98 -2.88 18.96
N ALA A 95 -19.17 -3.28 17.70
CA ALA A 95 -19.89 -4.50 17.33
C ALA A 95 -19.08 -5.77 17.69
N GLY A 96 -17.76 -5.72 17.57
CA GLY A 96 -16.87 -6.84 17.86
C GLY A 96 -16.74 -7.20 19.34
N GLY A 97 -17.29 -6.40 20.25
CA GLY A 97 -17.34 -6.73 21.69
C GLY A 97 -18.12 -8.01 22.00
N ASP A 98 -19.14 -8.35 21.20
CA ASP A 98 -19.84 -9.63 21.22
C ASP A 98 -19.69 -10.35 19.86
N PRO A 99 -18.67 -11.22 19.70
CA PRO A 99 -18.41 -11.88 18.43
C PRO A 99 -19.53 -12.87 18.03
N ALA A 100 -20.25 -13.42 18.99
CA ALA A 100 -21.32 -14.39 18.72
C ALA A 100 -22.59 -13.69 18.22
N GLY A 101 -22.98 -12.58 18.86
CA GLY A 101 -24.09 -11.74 18.42
C GLY A 101 -23.85 -11.14 17.03
N PHE A 102 -22.67 -10.57 16.79
CA PHE A 102 -22.32 -9.99 15.49
C PHE A 102 -22.39 -11.00 14.35
N ARG A 103 -21.88 -12.23 14.56
CA ARG A 103 -21.94 -13.28 13.54
C ARG A 103 -23.37 -13.69 13.21
N LYS A 104 -24.26 -13.77 14.20
CA LYS A 104 -25.68 -14.12 13.97
C LYS A 104 -26.38 -13.06 13.12
N ASP A 105 -26.22 -11.79 13.45
CA ASP A 105 -26.76 -10.68 12.64
C ASP A 105 -26.26 -10.75 11.18
N LEU A 106 -24.97 -11.03 10.97
CA LEU A 106 -24.42 -11.21 9.62
C LEU A 106 -25.06 -12.38 8.87
N ILE A 107 -25.28 -13.52 9.53
CA ILE A 107 -25.92 -14.69 8.92
C ILE A 107 -27.36 -14.36 8.53
N GLU A 108 -28.13 -13.75 9.44
CA GLU A 108 -29.52 -13.36 9.17
C GLU A 108 -29.63 -12.39 7.99
N ARG A 109 -28.70 -11.42 7.89
CA ARG A 109 -28.65 -10.48 6.77
C ARG A 109 -28.28 -11.14 5.45
N VAL A 110 -27.35 -12.10 5.47
CA VAL A 110 -26.98 -12.87 4.28
C VAL A 110 -28.14 -13.73 3.84
N GLU A 111 -28.77 -14.48 4.74
CA GLU A 111 -29.92 -15.34 4.44
C GLU A 111 -31.07 -14.53 3.81
N LYS A 112 -31.37 -13.34 4.36
CA LYS A 112 -32.36 -12.43 3.79
C LYS A 112 -31.98 -11.94 2.40
N ALA A 113 -30.71 -11.66 2.14
CA ALA A 113 -30.24 -11.18 0.84
C ALA A 113 -30.17 -12.29 -0.22
N THR A 114 -29.90 -13.53 0.18
CA THR A 114 -29.78 -14.70 -0.70
C THR A 114 -31.06 -15.50 -0.84
N PHE A 115 -32.15 -15.11 -0.15
CA PHE A 115 -33.42 -15.79 -0.24
C PHE A 115 -33.99 -15.70 -1.67
N VAL A 116 -33.98 -16.82 -2.38
CA VAL A 116 -34.67 -16.99 -3.65
C VAL A 116 -36.01 -17.66 -3.36
N PRO A 117 -37.17 -17.01 -3.64
CA PRO A 117 -38.45 -17.65 -3.43
C PRO A 117 -38.57 -18.92 -4.29
N PRO A 118 -39.24 -19.98 -3.79
CA PRO A 118 -39.42 -21.20 -4.56
C PRO A 118 -40.10 -20.89 -5.90
N PRO A 119 -39.71 -21.57 -7.00
CA PRO A 119 -40.32 -21.34 -8.30
C PRO A 119 -41.85 -21.52 -8.19
N PRO A 120 -42.65 -20.66 -8.84
CA PRO A 120 -44.10 -20.82 -8.87
C PRO A 120 -44.47 -22.25 -9.30
N PRO A 121 -45.52 -22.86 -8.73
CA PRO A 121 -45.96 -24.18 -9.16
C PRO A 121 -46.16 -24.16 -10.68
N GLU A 122 -45.59 -25.15 -11.36
CA GLU A 122 -45.73 -25.29 -12.80
C GLU A 122 -47.23 -25.26 -13.12
N GLN A 123 -47.64 -24.33 -14.00
CA GLN A 123 -49.02 -24.32 -14.48
C GLN A 123 -49.29 -25.69 -15.10
N PRO A 124 -50.39 -26.38 -14.76
CA PRO A 124 -50.68 -27.69 -15.32
C PRO A 124 -50.60 -27.58 -16.83
N SER A 125 -49.75 -28.43 -17.43
CA SER A 125 -49.53 -28.41 -18.87
C SER A 125 -50.87 -28.62 -19.56
N VAL A 126 -51.12 -27.93 -20.67
CA VAL A 126 -52.40 -28.01 -21.40
C VAL A 126 -52.64 -29.39 -22.03
N PHE A 127 -51.76 -30.37 -21.77
CA PHE A 127 -51.71 -31.68 -22.40
C PHE A 127 -51.75 -32.86 -21.40
N GLU A 128 -52.04 -32.60 -20.11
CA GLU A 128 -52.39 -33.63 -19.11
C GLU A 128 -53.87 -33.61 -18.75
#